data_AF-A0A0Q6VY02-F1
#
_entry.id   AF-A0A0Q6VY02-F1
#
_cell.length_a   1.000
_cell.length_b   1.000
_cell.length_c   1.000
_cell.angle_alpha   90.00
_cell.angle_beta   90.00
_cell.angle_gamma   90.00
#
_symmetry.space_group_name_H-M   'P 1'
#
loop_
_entity.id
_entity.type
_entity.pdbx_description
1 polymer ?
#
loop_
_entity_poly.entity_id
_entity_poly.type
_entity_poly.pdbx_seq_one_letter_code
_entity_poly.pdbx_strand_id
1 'polypeptide(L)' 'MDTEGNDLPFLLKEFERFADELNKLPSSVETTALELQFALLRQAVEAKYRRKAIKVVNIDPN' A
#
# COMPACT_ATOMS: atom_id res chain seq x y z
N MET A 1 -10.84 0.32 -22.10
CA MET A 1 -10.05 -0.75 -21.47
C MET A 1 -9.79 -0.29 -20.05
N ASP A 2 -10.75 -0.54 -19.17
CA ASP A 2 -10.71 -0.10 -17.78
C ASP A 2 -9.99 -1.14 -16.94
N THR A 3 -8.65 -1.09 -16.91
CA THR A 3 -7.80 -1.89 -16.01
C THR A 3 -7.81 -1.31 -14.59
N GLU A 4 -8.96 -0.85 -14.11
CA GLU A 4 -9.11 -0.06 -12.88
C GLU A 4 -9.63 -0.90 -11.68
N GLY A 5 -9.72 -2.21 -11.86
CA GLY A 5 -10.28 -3.15 -10.90
C GLY A 5 -9.24 -4.15 -10.40
N ASN A 6 -8.75 -3.89 -9.19
CA ASN A 6 -8.10 -4.86 -8.28
C ASN A 6 -6.56 -5.01 -8.30
N ASP A 7 -5.82 -3.90 -8.41
CA ASP A 7 -4.36 -3.88 -8.12
C ASP A 7 -4.04 -3.95 -6.61
N LEU A 8 -5.02 -3.78 -5.73
CA LEU A 8 -4.78 -3.68 -4.28
C LEU A 8 -4.20 -4.98 -3.68
N PRO A 9 -4.72 -6.18 -3.97
CA PRO A 9 -4.12 -7.42 -3.47
C PRO A 9 -2.70 -7.63 -3.99
N PHE A 10 -2.42 -7.23 -5.24
CA PHE A 10 -1.08 -7.27 -5.81
C PHE A 10 -0.14 -6.30 -5.08
N LEU A 11 -0.54 -5.05 -4.90
CA LEU A 11 0.24 -4.04 -4.18
C LEU A 11 0.48 -4.40 -2.72
N LEU A 12 -0.51 -4.98 -2.03
CA LEU A 12 -0.34 -5.47 -0.66
C LEU A 12 0.72 -6.58 -0.59
N LYS A 13 0.70 -7.52 -1.54
CA LYS A 13 1.72 -8.57 -1.65
C LYS A 13 3.11 -8.00 -1.91
N GLU A 14 3.23 -7.01 -2.79
CA GLU A 14 4.51 -6.34 -3.06
C GLU A 14 5.00 -5.54 -1.84
N PHE A 15 4.09 -4.94 -1.05
CA PHE A 15 4.44 -4.29 0.21
C PHE A 15 4.95 -5.30 1.24
N GLU A 16 4.32 -6.45 1.38
CA GLU A 16 4.81 -7.52 2.27
C GLU A 16 6.20 -7.99 1.85
N ARG A 17 6.41 -8.24 0.55
CA ARG A 17 7.71 -8.63 0.02
C ARG A 17 8.79 -7.57 0.29
N PHE A 18 8.47 -6.29 0.10
CA PHE A 18 9.42 -5.21 0.39
C PHE A 18 9.76 -5.13 1.87
N ALA A 19 8.78 -5.31 2.76
CA ALA A 19 9.02 -5.35 4.20
C ALA A 19 9.96 -6.50 4.59
N ASP A 20 9.79 -7.68 3.97
CA ASP A 20 10.67 -8.83 4.20
C ASP A 20 12.10 -8.57 3.73
N GLU A 21 12.30 -7.92 2.59
CA GLU A 21 13.64 -7.53 2.13
C GLU A 21 14.26 -6.44 3.02
N LEU A 22 13.45 -5.48 3.48
CA LEU A 22 13.89 -4.41 4.36
C LEU A 22 14.38 -4.95 5.72
N ASN A 23 13.68 -5.95 6.28
CA ASN A 23 14.07 -6.61 7.52
C ASN A 23 15.39 -7.39 7.43
N LYS A 24 15.89 -7.69 6.22
CA LYS A 24 17.20 -8.34 6.03
C LYS A 24 18.36 -7.35 6.06
N LEU A 25 18.08 -6.05 5.96
CA LEU A 25 19.12 -5.03 6.03
C LEU A 25 19.66 -4.89 7.46
N PRO A 26 20.95 -4.58 7.61
CA PRO A 26 21.51 -4.29 8.93
C PRO A 26 20.81 -3.09 9.55
N SER A 27 20.60 -3.14 10.87
CA SER A 27 20.00 -2.04 11.62
C SER A 27 20.91 -0.82 11.58
N SER A 28 20.43 0.27 10.99
CA SER A 28 21.08 1.58 11.00
C SER A 28 20.04 2.69 11.04
N VAL A 29 20.49 3.93 11.23
CA VAL A 29 19.62 5.12 11.18
C VAL A 29 18.96 5.25 9.81
N GLU A 30 19.70 4.94 8.75
CA GLU A 30 19.22 4.96 7.37
C GLU A 30 18.17 3.86 7.13
N THR A 31 18.40 2.64 7.61
CA THR A 31 17.40 1.55 7.52
C THR A 31 16.13 1.92 8.27
N THR A 32 16.25 2.52 9.46
CA THR A 32 15.10 2.99 10.26
C THR A 32 14.33 4.10 9.52
N ALA A 33 15.04 5.04 8.88
CA ALA A 33 14.40 6.09 8.09
C ALA A 33 13.64 5.50 6.88
N LEU A 34 14.21 4.47 6.24
CA LEU A 34 13.60 3.77 5.13
C LEU A 34 12.33 3.00 5.56
N GLU A 35 12.36 2.34 6.72
CA GLU A 35 11.19 1.71 7.35
C GLU A 35 10.05 2.70 7.62
N LEU A 36 10.38 3.88 8.16
CA LEU A 36 9.40 4.93 8.41
C LEU A 36 8.78 5.48 7.12
N GLN A 37 9.62 5.76 6.11
CA GLN A 37 9.15 6.20 4.80
C GLN A 37 8.24 5.15 4.14
N PHE A 38 8.62 3.88 4.26
CA PHE A 38 7.83 2.76 3.76
C PHE A 38 6.48 2.63 4.47
N ALA A 39 6.45 2.75 5.80
CA ALA A 39 5.21 2.70 6.58
C ALA A 39 4.23 3.82 6.18
N LEU A 40 4.75 5.04 5.96
CA LEU A 40 3.95 6.17 5.48
C LEU A 40 3.39 5.93 4.08
N LEU A 41 4.19 5.37 3.16
CA LEU A 41 3.75 5.03 1.81
C LEU A 41 2.62 4.00 1.83
N ARG A 42 2.77 2.91 2.60
CA ARG A 42 1.74 1.88 2.77
C ARG A 42 0.43 2.48 3.27
N GLN A 43 0.49 3.32 4.31
CA GLN A 43 -0.69 4.00 4.84
C GLN A 43 -1.37 4.91 3.81
N ALA A 44 -0.59 5.68 3.04
CA ALA A 44 -1.12 6.57 2.01
C ALA A 44 -1.87 5.80 0.91
N VAL A 45 -1.30 4.65 0.49
CA VAL A 45 -1.92 3.78 -0.51
C VAL A 45 -3.20 3.15 0.05
N GLU A 46 -3.16 2.54 1.23
CA GLU A 46 -4.35 1.98 1.89
C GLU A 46 -5.46 3.03 2.07
N ALA A 47 -5.11 4.28 2.40
CA ALA A 47 -6.06 5.38 2.51
C ALA A 47 -6.66 5.80 1.15
N LYS A 48 -5.87 5.77 0.07
CA LYS A 48 -6.36 6.03 -1.30
C LYS A 48 -7.35 4.94 -1.73
N TYR A 49 -7.05 3.68 -1.47
CA TYR A 49 -7.95 2.57 -1.81
C TYR A 49 -9.21 2.54 -0.96
N ARG A 50 -9.13 2.80 0.35
CA ARG A 50 -10.32 2.97 1.20
C ARG A 50 -11.25 4.07 0.67
N ARG A 51 -10.70 5.21 0.24
CA ARG A 51 -11.48 6.29 -0.39
C ARG A 51 -12.08 5.88 -1.74
N LYS A 52 -11.37 5.12 -2.56
CA LYS A 52 -11.90 4.59 -3.84
C LYS A 52 -13.06 3.62 -3.58
N ALA A 53 -12.92 2.71 -2.61
CA ALA A 53 -13.97 1.76 -2.24
C ALA A 53 -15.25 2.45 -1.74
N ILE A 54 -15.12 3.47 -0.89
CA ILE A 54 -16.27 4.25 -0.41
C ILE A 54 -16.97 4.97 -1.58
N LYS A 55 -16.21 5.53 -2.53
CA LYS A 55 -16.80 6.16 -3.73
C LYS A 55 -17.55 5.16 -4.62
N VAL A 56 -17.02 3.95 -4.81
CA VAL A 56 -17.68 2.93 -5.64
C VAL A 56 -19.01 2.47 -5.00
N VAL A 57 -19.04 2.24 -3.69
CA VAL A 57 -20.27 1.88 -2.96
C VAL A 57 -21.32 2.99 -3.03
N ASN A 58 -20.92 4.27 -3.11
CA ASN A 58 -21.84 5.40 -3.13
C ASN A 58 -22.35 5.79 -4.54
N ILE A 59 -21.85 5.14 -5.60
CA ILE A 59 -22.31 5.36 -6.99
C ILE A 59 -23.35 4.30 -7.41
N ASP A 60 -23.60 3.29 -6.58
CA ASP A 60 -24.60 2.25 -6.85
C ASP A 60 -25.80 2.34 -5.88
N PRO A 61 -26.81 3.19 -6.18
CA PRO A 61 -28.08 3.15 -5.48
C PRO A 61 -29.18 2.41 -6.23
N ASN A 62 -28.92 1.70 -7.35
CA ASN A 62 -29.90 0.84 -8.04
C ASN A 62 -29.34 0.09 -9.28
#